data_AF-A0A7X7LK00-F1
#
_entry.id   AF-A0A7X7LK00-F1
#
_cell.length_a   1.000
_cell.length_b   1.000
_cell.length_c   1.000
_cell.angle_alpha   90.00
_cell.angle_beta   90.00
_cell.angle_gamma   90.00
#
_symmetry.space_group_name_H-M   'P 1'
#
loop_
_entity.id
_entity.type
_entity.pdbx_description
1 polymer ?
#
loop_
_entity_poly.entity_id
_entity_poly.type
_entity_poly.pdbx_seq_one_letter_code
_entity_poly.pdbx_strand_id
1 'polypeptide(L)'
;MSNLDKTPKQILAYIARHLGLKGHTTDELVDAYINFLVELNRAIQIPLNIQKYGTDEELFKQNLDRISTNAVEDECTGCNQRLTTKEDFKKLFTAIYYRRQVDF
;
A
#
# COMPACT_ATOMS: atom_id res chain seq x y z
N MET A 1 5.32 19.31 18.35
CA MET A 1 5.82 19.15 16.97
C MET A 1 4.62 19.06 16.07
N SER A 2 4.56 19.89 15.03
CA SER A 2 3.45 19.82 14.07
C SER A 2 3.49 18.47 13.34
N ASN A 3 2.38 18.00 12.79
CA ASN A 3 2.38 16.78 11.98
C ASN A 3 3.15 16.95 10.65
N LEU A 4 3.60 18.16 10.31
CA LEU A 4 4.31 18.47 9.07
C LEU A 4 5.80 18.05 9.08
N ASP A 5 6.38 17.82 10.26
CA ASP A 5 7.82 17.50 10.40
C ASP A 5 8.11 15.98 10.46
N LYS A 6 7.08 15.13 10.33
CA LYS A 6 7.19 13.68 10.49
C LYS A 6 7.42 12.99 9.14
N THR A 7 8.30 12.00 9.12
CA THR A 7 8.44 11.10 7.97
C THR A 7 7.16 10.25 7.79
N PRO A 8 6.86 9.74 6.59
CA PRO A 8 5.71 8.86 6.37
C PRO A 8 5.68 7.67 7.36
N LYS A 9 6.84 7.08 7.65
CA LYS A 9 6.97 5.98 8.63
C LYS A 9 6.57 6.41 10.05
N GLN A 10 6.95 7.62 10.46
CA GLN A 10 6.57 8.18 11.76
C GLN A 10 5.07 8.53 11.83
N ILE A 11 4.46 8.94 10.72
CA ILE A 11 3.01 9.15 10.63
C ILE A 11 2.27 7.83 10.84
N LEU A 12 2.69 6.76 10.16
CA LEU A 12 2.10 5.42 10.33
C LEU A 12 2.26 4.89 11.76
N ALA A 13 3.45 5.01 12.36
CA ALA A 13 3.67 4.62 13.75
C ALA A 13 2.83 5.45 14.74
N TYR A 14 2.62 6.75 14.46
CA TYR A 14 1.73 7.59 15.26
C TYR A 14 0.28 7.10 15.19
N ILE A 15 -0.22 6.76 14.00
CA ILE A 15 -1.56 6.16 13.80
C ILE A 15 -1.66 4.84 14.58
N ALA A 16 -0.66 3.97 14.47
CA ALA A 16 -0.63 2.69 15.19
C ALA A 16 -0.79 2.87 16.71
N ARG A 17 -0.08 3.84 17.30
CA ARG A 17 -0.22 4.17 18.73
C ARG A 17 -1.62 4.68 19.08
N HIS A 18 -2.23 5.50 18.22
CA HIS A 18 -3.59 6.02 18.45
C HIS A 18 -4.65 4.94 18.38
N LEU A 19 -4.42 3.91 17.57
CA LEU A 19 -5.27 2.72 17.50
C LEU A 19 -5.01 1.72 18.65
N GLY A 20 -4.05 2.00 19.55
CA GLY A 20 -3.71 1.11 20.66
C GLY A 20 -2.91 -0.13 20.26
N LEU A 21 -2.27 -0.13 19.09
CA LEU A 21 -1.43 -1.23 18.63
C LEU A 21 -0.11 -1.29 19.42
N LYS A 22 0.39 -2.51 19.66
CA LYS A 22 1.61 -2.74 20.44
C LYS A 22 2.86 -2.65 19.56
N GLY A 23 3.89 -2.00 20.08
CA GLY A 23 5.21 -1.89 19.47
C GLY A 23 6.07 -0.85 20.20
N HIS A 24 7.37 -1.12 20.30
CA HIS A 24 8.33 -0.27 21.00
C HIS A 24 9.07 0.65 20.03
N THR A 25 9.35 0.17 18.82
CA THR A 25 10.02 0.93 17.76
C THR A 25 9.03 1.42 16.70
N THR A 26 9.44 2.42 15.90
CA THR A 26 8.66 2.87 14.74
C THR A 26 8.37 1.72 13.78
N ASP A 27 9.33 0.83 13.59
CA ASP A 27 9.26 -0.29 12.65
C ASP A 27 8.26 -1.34 13.12
N GLU A 28 8.35 -1.74 14.40
CA GLU A 28 7.38 -2.65 15.02
C GLU A 28 5.94 -2.09 14.95
N LEU A 29 5.77 -0.78 15.10
CA LEU A 29 4.45 -0.15 15.02
C LEU A 29 3.90 -0.08 13.59
N VAL A 30 4.77 0.13 12.60
CA VAL A 30 4.38 0.05 11.20
C VAL A 30 3.97 -1.37 10.84
N ASP A 31 4.74 -2.38 11.27
CA ASP A 31 4.40 -3.79 11.06
C ASP A 31 3.10 -4.17 11.78
N ALA A 32 2.89 -3.70 13.02
CA ALA A 32 1.64 -3.90 13.73
C ALA A 32 0.45 -3.25 13.01
N TYR A 33 0.64 -2.06 12.43
CA TYR A 33 -0.39 -1.40 11.64
C TYR A 33 -0.71 -2.15 10.33
N ILE A 34 0.31 -2.62 9.61
CA ILE A 34 0.12 -3.44 8.41
C ILE A 34 -0.66 -4.72 8.76
N ASN A 35 -0.27 -5.41 9.82
CA ASN A 35 -0.95 -6.62 10.27
C ASN A 35 -2.41 -6.34 10.67
N PHE A 36 -2.66 -5.23 11.37
CA PHE A 36 -4.02 -4.80 11.69
C PHE A 36 -4.88 -4.63 10.43
N LEU A 37 -4.37 -3.97 9.38
CA LEU A 37 -5.09 -3.81 8.12
C LEU A 37 -5.36 -5.15 7.41
N VAL A 38 -4.40 -6.08 7.46
CA VAL A 38 -4.56 -7.43 6.89
C VAL A 38 -5.66 -8.20 7.62
N GLU A 39 -5.68 -8.18 8.96
CA GLU A 39 -6.73 -8.85 9.74
C GLU A 39 -8.09 -8.16 9.58
N LEU A 40 -8.12 -6.82 9.47
CA LEU A 40 -9.35 -6.08 9.19
C LEU A 40 -9.95 -6.52 7.86
N ASN A 41 -9.16 -6.55 6.79
CA ASN A 41 -9.61 -7.04 5.48
C ASN A 41 -10.18 -8.46 5.56
N ARG A 42 -9.54 -9.36 6.31
CA ARG A 42 -10.07 -10.72 6.53
C ARG A 42 -11.40 -10.72 7.27
N ALA A 43 -11.52 -9.92 8.33
CA ALA A 43 -12.74 -9.83 9.14
C ALA A 43 -13.95 -9.36 8.32
N ILE A 44 -13.73 -8.46 7.35
CA ILE A 44 -14.77 -7.96 6.43
C ILE A 44 -14.75 -8.64 5.06
N GLN A 45 -14.07 -9.79 4.94
CA GLN A 45 -14.06 -10.66 3.76
C GLN A 45 -13.56 -9.99 2.46
N ILE A 46 -12.66 -9.01 2.56
CA ILE A 46 -11.97 -8.42 1.40
C ILE A 46 -10.76 -9.32 1.01
N PRO A 47 -10.69 -9.79 -0.24
CA PRO A 47 -9.53 -10.53 -0.74
C PRO A 47 -8.23 -9.74 -0.61
N LEU A 48 -7.14 -10.42 -0.21
CA LEU A 48 -5.85 -9.77 0.08
C LEU A 48 -4.97 -9.52 -1.14
N ASN A 49 -5.45 -9.83 -2.34
CA ASN A 49 -4.84 -9.50 -3.61
C ASN A 49 -5.87 -9.53 -4.75
N ILE A 50 -5.50 -8.94 -5.88
CA ILE A 50 -6.36 -8.87 -7.07
C ILE A 50 -6.59 -10.27 -7.67
N GLN A 51 -5.61 -11.17 -7.60
CA GLN A 51 -5.76 -12.54 -8.09
C GLN A 51 -6.89 -13.29 -7.35
N LYS A 52 -6.96 -13.21 -6.02
CA LYS A 52 -8.02 -13.82 -5.20
C LYS A 52 -9.35 -13.09 -5.31
N TYR A 53 -9.35 -11.87 -5.84
CA TYR A 53 -10.58 -11.16 -6.19
C TYR A 53 -11.25 -11.77 -7.44
N GLY A 54 -10.55 -12.62 -8.20
CA GLY A 54 -11.08 -13.31 -9.38
C GLY A 54 -10.70 -12.69 -10.72
N THR A 55 -9.79 -11.71 -10.73
CA THR A 55 -9.27 -11.11 -11.97
C THR A 55 -8.37 -12.10 -12.69
N ASP A 56 -8.64 -12.31 -13.99
CA ASP A 56 -7.81 -13.12 -14.86
C ASP A 56 -6.39 -12.52 -15.04
N GLU A 57 -5.39 -13.37 -15.06
CA GLU A 57 -3.98 -12.95 -15.11
C GLU A 57 -3.61 -12.32 -16.45
N GLU A 58 -4.14 -12.84 -17.55
CA GLU A 58 -3.86 -12.30 -18.87
C GLU A 58 -4.55 -10.95 -19.05
N LEU A 59 -5.79 -10.82 -18.57
CA LEU A 59 -6.48 -9.53 -18.52
C LEU A 59 -5.70 -8.51 -17.69
N PHE A 60 -5.16 -8.90 -16.53
CA PHE A 60 -4.33 -8.04 -15.68
C PHE A 60 -3.07 -7.58 -16.44
N LYS A 61 -2.30 -8.51 -17.02
CA LYS A 61 -1.08 -8.21 -17.76
C LYS A 61 -1.33 -7.30 -18.98
N GLN A 62 -2.40 -7.58 -19.74
CA GLN A 62 -2.80 -6.77 -20.89
C GLN A 62 -3.12 -5.32 -20.51
N ASN A 63 -3.68 -5.10 -19.31
CA ASN A 63 -4.05 -3.78 -18.84
C ASN A 63 -2.98 -3.09 -18.00
N LEU A 64 -1.94 -3.80 -17.54
CA LEU A 64 -0.94 -3.31 -16.59
C LEU A 64 -0.30 -1.99 -17.05
N ASP A 65 0.09 -1.90 -18.32
CA ASP A 65 0.72 -0.70 -18.86
C ASP A 65 -0.22 0.53 -18.85
N ARG A 66 -1.49 0.32 -19.22
CA ARG A 66 -2.52 1.36 -19.25
C ARG A 66 -2.84 1.84 -17.84
N ILE A 67 -3.13 0.93 -16.91
CA ILE A 67 -3.48 1.32 -15.53
C ILE A 67 -2.31 2.00 -14.81
N SER A 68 -1.06 1.60 -15.08
CA SER A 68 0.12 2.28 -14.52
C SER A 68 0.35 3.66 -15.11
N THR A 69 0.06 3.88 -16.40
CA THR A 69 0.09 5.23 -17.00
C THR A 69 -0.94 6.13 -16.35
N ASN A 70 -2.18 5.66 -16.29
CA ASN A 70 -3.28 6.40 -15.69
C ASN A 70 -3.01 6.75 -14.21
N ALA A 71 -2.38 5.86 -13.45
CA ALA A 71 -2.04 6.11 -12.06
C ALA A 71 -1.03 7.25 -11.89
N VAL A 72 -0.08 7.42 -12.82
CA VAL A 72 0.88 8.54 -12.78
C VAL A 72 0.18 9.86 -13.10
N GLU A 73 -0.77 9.84 -14.04
CA GLU A 73 -1.50 11.02 -14.51
C GLU A 73 -2.64 11.44 -13.58
N ASP A 74 -2.97 10.63 -12.58
CA ASP A 74 -4.00 10.95 -11.60
C ASP A 74 -3.57 12.12 -10.72
N GLU A 75 -4.42 13.13 -10.60
CA GLU A 75 -4.15 14.36 -9.83
C GLU A 75 -3.82 14.05 -8.37
N CYS A 76 -4.34 12.96 -7.80
CA CYS A 76 -4.07 12.56 -6.43
C CYS A 76 -2.62 12.08 -6.24
N THR A 77 -1.97 11.56 -7.29
CA THR A 77 -0.58 11.08 -7.22
C THR A 77 0.39 12.20 -6.89
N GLY A 78 0.09 13.43 -7.32
CA GLY A 78 0.88 14.62 -6.98
C GLY A 78 0.91 14.94 -5.47
N CYS A 79 -0.07 14.46 -4.71
CA CYS A 79 -0.12 14.64 -3.25
C CYS A 79 0.67 13.57 -2.47
N ASN A 80 1.19 12.54 -3.15
CA ASN A 80 1.95 11.49 -2.48
C ASN A 80 3.33 12.00 -2.05
N GLN A 81 3.73 11.69 -0.81
CA GLN A 81 5.03 12.14 -0.27
C GLN A 81 6.23 11.52 -1.01
N ARG A 82 6.03 10.39 -1.68
CA ARG A 82 7.02 9.72 -2.53
C ARG A 82 6.67 9.98 -3.99
N LEU A 83 7.61 10.55 -4.75
CA LEU A 83 7.51 10.61 -6.21
C LEU A 83 7.50 9.19 -6.78
N THR A 84 6.55 8.92 -7.67
CA THR A 84 6.33 7.60 -8.26
C THR A 84 6.32 7.69 -9.76
N THR A 85 7.05 6.78 -10.41
CA THR A 85 7.08 6.62 -11.86
C THR A 85 6.05 5.59 -12.32
N LYS A 86 5.80 5.52 -13.63
CA LYS A 86 5.00 4.45 -14.24
C LYS A 86 5.55 3.07 -13.90
N GLU A 87 6.87 2.92 -13.87
CA GLU A 87 7.54 1.66 -13.54
C GLU A 87 7.33 1.27 -12.07
N ASP A 88 7.33 2.24 -11.15
CA ASP A 88 7.01 2.00 -9.74
C ASP A 88 5.57 1.49 -9.59
N PHE A 89 4.61 2.08 -10.30
CA PHE A 89 3.24 1.59 -10.31
C PHE A 89 3.11 0.19 -10.94
N LYS A 90 3.87 -0.13 -11.99
CA LYS A 90 3.88 -1.49 -12.56
C LYS A 90 4.35 -2.52 -11.54
N LYS A 91 5.45 -2.23 -10.85
CA LYS A 91 5.97 -3.10 -9.78
C LYS A 91 4.97 -3.21 -8.63
N LEU A 92 4.35 -2.10 -8.22
CA LEU A 92 3.35 -2.07 -7.15
C LEU A 92 2.11 -2.88 -7.49
N PHE A 93 1.50 -2.67 -8.67
CA PHE A 93 0.33 -3.43 -9.10
C PHE A 93 0.65 -4.92 -9.27
N THR A 94 1.86 -5.26 -9.74
CA THR A 94 2.31 -6.65 -9.80
C THR A 94 2.44 -7.26 -8.39
N ALA A 95 3.02 -6.53 -7.44
CA ALA A 95 3.11 -6.96 -6.05
C ALA A 95 1.73 -7.16 -5.44
N ILE A 96 0.79 -6.24 -5.69
CA ILE A 96 -0.60 -6.35 -5.26
C ILE A 96 -1.27 -7.58 -5.89
N TYR A 97 -1.12 -7.83 -7.19
CA TYR A 97 -1.75 -8.95 -7.88
C TYR A 97 -1.32 -10.30 -7.29
N TYR A 98 -0.01 -10.50 -7.11
CA TYR A 98 0.55 -11.76 -6.61
C TYR A 98 0.68 -11.82 -5.08
N ARG A 99 0.30 -10.77 -4.34
CA ARG A 99 0.54 -10.63 -2.90
C ARG A 99 2.02 -10.80 -2.52
N ARG A 100 2.89 -10.02 -3.15
CA ARG A 100 4.32 -9.96 -2.83
C ARG A 100 4.63 -8.77 -1.94
N GLN A 101 5.68 -8.89 -1.15
CA GLN A 101 6.21 -7.76 -0.38
C GLN A 101 6.76 -6.70 -1.34
N VAL A 102 6.61 -5.43 -0.96
CA VAL A 102 7.17 -4.27 -1.68
C VAL A 102 8.50 -3.89 -1.03
N ASP A 103 9.59 -3.94 -1.79
CA ASP A 103 10.98 -3.78 -1.33
C ASP A 103 11.78 -2.74 -2.13
N PHE A 104 11.10 -1.92 -2.94
CA PHE A 104 11.68 -0.92 -3.85
C PHE A 104 11.21 0.51 -3.56
#